data_AF-A0A8T1X7M1-F1
#
_entry.id   AF-A0A8T1X7M1-F1
#
_cell.length_a   1.000
_cell.length_b   1.000
_cell.length_c   1.000
_cell.angle_alpha   90.00
_cell.angle_beta   90.00
_cell.angle_gamma   90.00
#
_symmetry.space_group_name_H-M   'P 1'
#
loop_
_entity.id
_entity.type
_entity.pdbx_description
1 polymer ?
#
loop_
_entity_poly.entity_id
_entity_poly.type
_entity_poly.pdbx_seq_one_letter_code
_entity_poly.pdbx_strand_id
1 'polypeptide(L)'
;MMQTATRTWDDLRGSARSAERTLEDKIAAYTAISRAQSRSSAAVYDEENPPEETADERELAVDIENALAALSDTIDEMNIHVNKTSVKTQDAMLQRYREVYFDFNTEFRRSMSSLQEKRDAQKLFGNRTRNGHSDDAEMDSLLNERRAVDSSRSMTSSIIEQAMATKNALENQRRQFTSSHGKVATLGSSFAGINTLVEQIRRKKMRNNTILALVIAGCICFTLWWVVLSKI
;
A
#
# COMPACT_ATOMS: atom_id res chain seq x y z
N MET A 1 -32.81 8.64 2.85
CA MET A 1 -31.77 8.55 3.90
C MET A 1 -31.58 7.08 4.21
N MET A 2 -30.56 6.45 3.64
CA MET A 2 -30.28 5.03 3.83
C MET A 2 -29.47 4.89 5.12
N GLN A 3 -30.05 4.26 6.14
CA GLN A 3 -29.38 3.97 7.40
C GLN A 3 -28.23 3.01 7.12
N THR A 4 -26.99 3.50 7.11
CA THR A 4 -25.81 2.63 7.18
C THR A 4 -25.75 2.07 8.60
N ALA A 5 -26.37 0.90 8.79
CA ALA A 5 -26.08 0.08 9.96
C ALA A 5 -24.55 -0.10 10.00
N THR A 6 -23.89 0.45 11.02
CA THR A 6 -22.44 0.32 11.18
C THR A 6 -22.16 -1.15 11.47
N ARG A 7 -21.85 -1.93 10.41
CA ARG A 7 -21.41 -3.31 10.52
C ARG A 7 -20.25 -3.41 11.50
N THR A 8 -20.23 -4.43 12.33
CA THR A 8 -19.12 -4.59 13.26
C THR A 8 -17.86 -4.96 12.48
N TRP A 9 -16.69 -4.67 13.05
CA TRP A 9 -15.40 -4.98 12.41
C TRP A 9 -15.27 -6.48 12.08
N ASP A 10 -15.82 -7.35 12.91
CA ASP A 10 -15.83 -8.79 12.68
C ASP A 10 -16.75 -9.19 11.51
N ASP A 11 -17.90 -8.52 11.35
CA ASP A 11 -18.79 -8.72 10.20
C ASP A 11 -18.11 -8.32 8.88
N LEU A 12 -17.42 -7.18 8.88
CA LEU A 12 -16.65 -6.72 7.71
C LEU A 12 -15.55 -7.72 7.36
N ARG A 13 -14.85 -8.25 8.37
CA ARG A 13 -13.82 -9.26 8.18
C ARG A 13 -14.38 -10.57 7.62
N GLY A 14 -15.56 -10.98 8.10
CA GLY A 14 -16.28 -12.13 7.57
C GLY A 14 -16.65 -11.93 6.10
N SER A 15 -17.21 -10.76 5.76
CA SER A 15 -17.57 -10.37 4.39
C SER A 15 -16.35 -10.39 3.46
N ALA A 16 -15.24 -9.76 3.87
CA ALA A 16 -14.02 -9.72 3.07
C ALA A 16 -13.42 -11.12 2.80
N ARG A 17 -13.42 -12.01 3.81
CA ARG A 17 -12.96 -13.40 3.62
C ARG A 17 -13.86 -14.20 2.69
N SER A 18 -15.17 -13.98 2.78
CA SER A 18 -16.12 -14.64 1.87
C SER A 18 -15.89 -14.18 0.43
N ALA A 19 -15.72 -12.88 0.22
CA ALA A 19 -15.43 -12.31 -1.10
C ALA A 19 -14.08 -12.79 -1.65
N GLU A 20 -13.03 -12.84 -0.81
CA GLU A 20 -11.70 -13.40 -1.15
C GLU A 20 -11.82 -14.84 -1.66
N ARG A 21 -12.51 -15.72 -0.92
CA ARG A 21 -12.71 -17.12 -1.34
C ARG A 21 -13.48 -17.25 -2.65
N THR A 22 -14.55 -16.46 -2.80
CA THR A 22 -15.34 -16.45 -4.04
C THR A 22 -14.51 -15.97 -5.23
N LEU A 23 -13.64 -14.96 -5.05
CA LEU A 23 -12.73 -14.48 -6.08
C LEU A 23 -11.70 -15.54 -6.46
N GLU A 24 -11.10 -16.23 -5.49
CA GLU A 24 -10.15 -17.31 -5.75
C GLU A 24 -10.78 -18.42 -6.61
N ASP A 25 -11.95 -18.91 -6.21
CA ASP A 25 -12.65 -19.99 -6.93
C ASP A 25 -13.02 -19.56 -8.37
N LYS A 26 -13.56 -18.35 -8.53
CA LYS A 26 -14.00 -17.84 -9.84
C LYS A 26 -12.83 -17.51 -10.77
N ILE A 27 -11.78 -16.85 -10.27
CA ILE A 27 -10.58 -16.54 -11.06
C ILE A 27 -9.85 -17.82 -11.48
N ALA A 28 -9.82 -18.84 -10.61
CA ALA A 28 -9.28 -20.16 -10.96
C ALA A 28 -10.07 -20.81 -12.10
N ALA A 29 -11.40 -20.80 -12.03
CA ALA A 29 -12.28 -21.30 -13.10
C ALA A 29 -12.07 -20.53 -14.41
N TYR A 30 -11.98 -19.19 -14.35
CA TYR A 30 -11.78 -18.33 -15.53
C TYR A 30 -10.41 -18.59 -16.18
N THR A 31 -9.38 -18.79 -15.37
CA THR A 31 -8.04 -19.17 -15.84
C THR A 31 -8.02 -20.57 -16.44
N ALA A 32 -8.82 -21.51 -15.92
CA ALA A 32 -8.95 -22.85 -16.49
C ALA A 32 -9.58 -22.80 -17.90
N ILE A 33 -10.60 -21.96 -18.10
CA ILE A 33 -11.21 -21.70 -19.43
C ILE A 33 -10.15 -21.11 -20.37
N SER A 34 -9.42 -20.08 -19.93
CA SER A 34 -8.31 -19.48 -20.69
C SER A 34 -7.25 -20.50 -21.13
N ARG A 35 -6.93 -21.47 -20.26
CA ARG A 35 -5.98 -22.55 -20.58
C ARG A 35 -6.58 -23.64 -21.48
N ALA A 36 -7.85 -23.97 -21.30
CA ALA A 36 -8.53 -24.94 -22.16
C ALA A 36 -8.62 -24.42 -23.61
N GLN A 37 -8.95 -23.15 -23.78
CA GLN A 37 -9.00 -22.50 -25.09
C GLN A 37 -7.61 -22.41 -25.73
N SER A 38 -6.53 -22.24 -24.95
CA SER A 38 -5.15 -22.39 -25.44
C SER A 38 -4.83 -23.76 -26.01
N ARG A 39 -5.41 -24.83 -25.45
CA ARG A 39 -5.17 -26.19 -25.95
C ARG A 39 -6.02 -26.47 -27.18
N SER A 40 -7.22 -25.89 -27.22
CA SER A 40 -8.14 -26.00 -28.35
C SER A 40 -7.74 -25.15 -29.56
N SER A 41 -6.84 -24.17 -29.44
CA SER A 41 -6.37 -23.38 -30.58
C SER A 41 -5.52 -24.16 -31.59
N ALA A 42 -5.14 -25.40 -31.28
CA ALA A 42 -4.59 -26.34 -32.24
C ALA A 42 -5.66 -27.07 -33.08
N ALA A 43 -6.93 -27.02 -32.64
CA ALA A 43 -8.06 -27.53 -33.41
C ALA A 43 -8.54 -26.46 -34.39
N VAL A 44 -8.85 -26.94 -35.59
CA VAL A 44 -9.31 -26.22 -36.79
C VAL A 44 -10.25 -25.06 -36.46
N TYR A 45 -9.96 -23.88 -37.01
CA TYR A 45 -10.88 -22.73 -36.98
C TYR A 45 -12.16 -23.10 -37.72
N ASP A 46 -13.28 -23.10 -37.01
CA ASP A 46 -14.62 -23.33 -37.56
C ASP A 46 -15.25 -21.99 -37.92
N GLU A 47 -15.47 -21.76 -39.23
CA GLU A 47 -16.06 -20.53 -39.77
C GLU A 47 -17.56 -20.44 -39.46
N GLU A 48 -18.22 -21.57 -39.19
CA GLU A 48 -19.64 -21.63 -38.82
C GLU A 48 -19.85 -21.33 -37.33
N ASN A 49 -18.80 -21.48 -36.51
CA ASN A 49 -18.83 -21.21 -35.08
C ASN A 49 -17.52 -20.51 -34.62
N PRO A 50 -17.39 -19.19 -34.86
CA PRO A 50 -16.20 -18.44 -34.48
C PRO A 50 -15.91 -18.59 -32.98
N PRO A 51 -14.64 -18.47 -32.53
CA PRO A 51 -14.28 -18.51 -31.12
C PRO A 51 -14.79 -17.25 -30.40
N GLU A 52 -16.09 -17.21 -30.16
CA GLU A 52 -16.76 -16.17 -29.40
C GLU A 52 -16.50 -16.34 -27.89
N GLU A 53 -16.84 -15.31 -27.13
CA GLU A 53 -16.96 -15.40 -25.68
C GLU A 53 -18.05 -16.42 -25.37
N THR A 54 -17.68 -17.54 -24.73
CA THR A 54 -18.71 -18.51 -24.33
C THR A 54 -19.61 -17.82 -23.32
N ALA A 55 -20.91 -18.14 -23.33
CA ALA A 55 -21.85 -17.57 -22.36
C ALA A 55 -21.33 -17.77 -20.92
N ASP A 56 -20.73 -18.93 -20.65
CA ASP A 56 -20.10 -19.28 -19.38
C ASP A 56 -18.89 -18.41 -19.02
N GLU A 57 -18.05 -18.02 -20.00
CA GLU A 57 -16.91 -17.11 -19.78
C GLU A 57 -17.40 -15.70 -19.42
N ARG A 58 -18.40 -15.21 -20.16
CA ARG A 58 -18.97 -13.87 -19.94
C ARG A 58 -19.68 -13.79 -18.59
N GLU A 59 -20.45 -14.82 -18.25
CA GLU A 59 -21.10 -14.92 -16.95
C GLU A 59 -20.05 -14.90 -15.84
N LEU A 60 -19.00 -15.71 -15.97
CA LEU A 60 -17.92 -15.78 -14.98
C LEU A 60 -17.13 -14.48 -14.86
N ALA A 61 -16.91 -13.76 -15.97
CA ALA A 61 -16.28 -12.44 -15.97
C ALA A 61 -17.09 -11.41 -15.18
N VAL A 62 -18.40 -11.30 -15.46
CA VAL A 62 -19.33 -10.43 -14.73
C VAL A 62 -19.36 -10.80 -13.24
N ASP A 63 -19.35 -12.10 -12.95
CA ASP A 63 -19.36 -12.63 -11.61
C ASP A 63 -18.08 -12.33 -10.80
N ILE A 64 -16.93 -12.22 -11.47
CA ILE A 64 -15.66 -11.77 -10.89
C ILE A 64 -15.70 -10.26 -10.65
N GLU A 65 -16.19 -9.48 -11.61
CA GLU A 65 -16.34 -8.02 -11.48
C GLU A 65 -17.25 -7.65 -10.30
N ASN A 66 -18.39 -8.35 -10.16
CA ASN A 66 -19.30 -8.17 -9.03
C ASN A 66 -18.63 -8.50 -7.69
N ALA A 67 -17.84 -9.57 -7.64
CA ALA A 67 -17.12 -9.96 -6.42
C ALA A 67 -15.97 -8.99 -6.07
N LEU A 68 -15.28 -8.44 -7.08
CA LEU A 68 -14.28 -7.38 -6.92
C LEU A 68 -14.93 -6.10 -6.38
N ALA A 69 -16.08 -5.71 -6.92
CA ALA A 69 -16.83 -4.55 -6.44
C ALA A 69 -17.24 -4.73 -4.96
N ALA A 70 -17.78 -5.90 -4.60
CA ALA A 70 -18.15 -6.20 -3.21
C ALA A 70 -16.94 -6.17 -2.25
N LEU A 71 -15.77 -6.65 -2.69
CA LEU A 71 -14.54 -6.55 -1.90
C LEU A 71 -14.08 -5.09 -1.75
N SER A 72 -14.17 -4.28 -2.81
CA SER A 72 -13.85 -2.85 -2.78
C SER A 72 -14.75 -2.10 -1.79
N ASP A 73 -16.07 -2.32 -1.85
CA ASP A 73 -17.03 -1.71 -0.93
C ASP A 73 -16.73 -2.10 0.53
N THR A 74 -16.39 -3.37 0.76
CA THR A 74 -16.00 -3.85 2.09
C THR A 74 -14.70 -3.19 2.58
N ILE A 75 -13.71 -2.99 1.69
CA ILE A 75 -12.47 -2.28 2.00
C ILE A 75 -12.74 -0.81 2.36
N ASP A 76 -13.66 -0.15 1.67
CA ASP A 76 -14.04 1.23 1.96
C ASP A 76 -14.77 1.35 3.31
N GLU A 77 -15.68 0.42 3.61
CA GLU A 77 -16.32 0.33 4.93
C GLU A 77 -15.28 0.07 6.04
N MET A 78 -14.33 -0.85 5.81
CA MET A 78 -13.22 -1.10 6.74
C MET A 78 -12.35 0.13 6.96
N ASN A 79 -12.05 0.90 5.90
CA ASN A 79 -11.26 2.13 5.98
C ASN A 79 -11.94 3.18 6.87
N ILE A 80 -13.27 3.32 6.75
CA ILE A 80 -14.06 4.21 7.62
C ILE A 80 -13.97 3.74 9.09
N HIS A 81 -14.03 2.43 9.35
CA HIS A 81 -13.90 1.88 10.70
C HIS A 81 -12.49 2.03 11.30
N VAL A 82 -11.44 1.82 10.51
CA VAL A 82 -10.04 1.99 10.93
C VAL A 82 -9.75 3.45 11.28
N ASN A 83 -10.21 4.40 10.46
CA ASN A 83 -10.02 5.83 10.72
C ASN A 83 -10.69 6.30 12.02
N LYS A 84 -11.78 5.64 12.44
CA LYS A 84 -12.46 5.93 13.72
C LYS A 84 -11.76 5.31 14.93
N THR A 85 -11.17 4.12 14.76
CA THR A 85 -10.62 3.33 15.88
C THR A 85 -9.11 3.55 16.08
N SER A 86 -8.38 3.92 15.02
CA SER A 86 -6.93 4.16 15.01
C SER A 86 -6.06 2.99 15.52
N VAL A 87 -6.55 1.75 15.38
CA VAL A 87 -5.85 0.55 15.82
C VAL A 87 -4.89 0.07 14.73
N LYS A 88 -3.59 0.04 15.05
CA LYS A 88 -2.52 -0.33 14.10
C LYS A 88 -2.67 -1.72 13.46
N THR A 89 -3.23 -2.69 14.19
CA THR A 89 -3.46 -4.05 13.65
C THR A 89 -4.59 -4.08 12.62
N GLN A 90 -5.62 -3.23 12.78
CA GLN A 90 -6.70 -3.11 11.81
C GLN A 90 -6.22 -2.37 10.55
N ASP A 91 -5.34 -1.38 10.71
CA ASP A 91 -4.70 -0.66 9.59
C ASP A 91 -3.81 -1.59 8.75
N ALA A 92 -2.96 -2.40 9.39
CA ALA A 92 -2.18 -3.42 8.69
C ALA A 92 -3.05 -4.45 7.95
N MET A 93 -4.20 -4.80 8.52
CA MET A 93 -5.14 -5.72 7.90
C MET A 93 -5.88 -5.11 6.71
N LEU A 94 -6.29 -3.84 6.81
CA LEU A 94 -6.86 -3.09 5.70
C LEU A 94 -5.88 -2.99 4.53
N GLN A 95 -4.60 -2.73 4.83
CA GLN A 95 -3.56 -2.68 3.83
C GLN A 95 -3.40 -4.03 3.11
N ARG A 96 -3.43 -5.15 3.84
CA ARG A 96 -3.44 -6.50 3.23
C ARG A 96 -4.61 -6.67 2.28
N TYR A 97 -5.83 -6.27 2.66
CA TYR A 97 -6.99 -6.43 1.78
C TYR A 97 -6.90 -5.58 0.51
N ARG A 98 -6.30 -4.39 0.56
CA ARG A 98 -6.01 -3.58 -0.63
C ARG A 98 -5.02 -4.26 -1.57
N GLU A 99 -3.98 -4.88 -1.01
CA GLU A 99 -3.00 -5.66 -1.78
C GLU A 99 -3.68 -6.87 -2.45
N VAL A 100 -4.47 -7.64 -1.69
CA VAL A 100 -5.23 -8.78 -2.21
C VAL A 100 -6.20 -8.37 -3.33
N TYR A 101 -6.94 -7.27 -3.16
CA TYR A 101 -7.81 -6.73 -4.21
C TYR A 101 -7.03 -6.37 -5.48
N PHE A 102 -5.89 -5.70 -5.33
CA PHE A 102 -5.05 -5.32 -6.47
C PHE A 102 -4.50 -6.54 -7.21
N ASP A 103 -4.06 -7.56 -6.47
CA ASP A 103 -3.55 -8.80 -7.03
C ASP A 103 -4.65 -9.51 -7.85
N PHE A 104 -5.84 -9.73 -7.27
CA PHE A 104 -6.95 -10.36 -8.00
C PHE A 104 -7.37 -9.58 -9.25
N ASN A 105 -7.49 -8.26 -9.16
CA ASN A 105 -7.83 -7.42 -10.31
C ASN A 105 -6.76 -7.50 -11.42
N THR A 106 -5.48 -7.52 -11.03
CA THR A 106 -4.37 -7.67 -11.98
C THR A 106 -4.37 -9.05 -12.64
N GLU A 107 -4.60 -10.11 -11.87
CA GLU A 107 -4.69 -11.46 -12.39
C GLU A 107 -5.87 -11.64 -13.35
N PHE A 108 -7.04 -11.11 -12.99
CA PHE A 108 -8.23 -11.14 -13.84
C PHE A 108 -7.98 -10.42 -15.18
N ARG A 109 -7.45 -9.19 -15.14
CA ARG A 109 -7.10 -8.42 -16.35
C ARG A 109 -6.05 -9.13 -17.21
N ARG A 110 -5.04 -9.76 -16.59
CA ARG A 110 -4.04 -10.55 -17.29
C ARG A 110 -4.68 -11.75 -18.00
N SER A 111 -5.59 -12.45 -17.33
CA SER A 111 -6.30 -13.60 -17.90
C SER A 111 -7.19 -13.20 -19.07
N MET A 112 -7.92 -12.08 -18.95
CA MET A 112 -8.75 -11.50 -20.01
C MET A 112 -7.92 -11.09 -21.23
N SER A 113 -6.80 -10.38 -21.02
CA SER A 113 -5.88 -10.01 -22.11
C SER A 113 -5.30 -11.24 -22.82
N SER A 114 -4.98 -12.31 -22.07
CA SER A 114 -4.47 -13.55 -22.65
C SER A 114 -5.53 -14.27 -23.50
N LEU A 115 -6.80 -14.23 -23.09
CA LEU A 115 -7.93 -14.77 -23.86
C LEU A 115 -8.15 -13.99 -25.16
N GLN A 116 -8.14 -12.66 -25.09
CA GLN A 116 -8.32 -11.79 -26.24
C GLN A 116 -7.21 -12.00 -27.28
N GLU A 117 -5.95 -12.01 -26.84
CA GLU A 117 -4.80 -12.23 -27.73
C GLU A 117 -4.88 -13.57 -28.46
N LYS A 118 -5.41 -14.61 -27.81
CA LYS A 118 -5.62 -15.93 -28.44
C LYS A 118 -6.76 -15.90 -29.45
N ARG A 119 -7.87 -15.22 -29.15
CA ARG A 119 -8.96 -15.04 -30.11
C ARG A 119 -8.48 -14.30 -31.35
N ASP A 120 -7.72 -13.23 -31.16
CA ASP A 120 -7.18 -12.44 -32.26
C ASP A 120 -6.16 -13.25 -33.07
N ALA A 121 -5.33 -14.07 -32.40
CA ALA A 121 -4.49 -15.04 -33.08
C ALA A 121 -5.33 -16.08 -33.87
N GLN A 122 -6.38 -16.67 -33.30
CA GLN A 122 -7.23 -17.63 -34.01
C GLN A 122 -7.91 -17.01 -35.23
N LYS A 123 -8.41 -15.77 -35.14
CA LYS A 123 -8.97 -15.05 -36.30
C LYS A 123 -7.92 -14.83 -37.39
N LEU A 124 -6.68 -14.52 -37.01
CA LEU A 124 -5.58 -14.20 -37.93
C LEU A 124 -4.93 -15.44 -38.57
N PHE A 125 -4.83 -16.56 -37.83
CA PHE A 125 -4.16 -17.78 -38.25
C PHE A 125 -5.12 -18.88 -38.71
N GLY A 126 -6.37 -18.88 -38.23
CA GLY A 126 -7.40 -19.84 -38.62
C GLY A 126 -7.74 -19.82 -40.11
N ASN A 127 -7.71 -18.63 -40.72
CA ASN A 127 -7.98 -18.45 -42.15
C ASN A 127 -6.84 -18.99 -43.07
N ARG A 128 -5.62 -19.21 -42.53
CA ARG A 128 -4.44 -19.59 -43.33
C ARG A 128 -4.42 -21.04 -43.78
N THR A 129 -5.06 -21.96 -43.03
CA THR A 129 -5.02 -23.38 -43.39
C THR A 129 -5.78 -23.68 -44.69
N ARG A 130 -6.65 -22.76 -45.14
CA ARG A 130 -7.52 -22.96 -46.31
C ARG A 130 -7.11 -22.13 -47.52
N ASN A 131 -6.59 -20.91 -47.34
CA ASN A 131 -6.26 -20.00 -48.44
C ASN A 131 -4.74 -19.85 -48.59
N GLY A 132 -4.11 -20.76 -49.32
CA GLY A 132 -2.68 -20.74 -49.63
C GLY A 132 -2.29 -19.63 -50.63
N HIS A 133 -2.65 -18.37 -50.39
CA HIS A 133 -2.31 -17.27 -51.29
C HIS A 133 -1.99 -15.97 -50.55
N SER A 134 -0.70 -15.60 -50.66
CA SER A 134 -0.04 -14.29 -50.54
C SER A 134 -0.85 -13.12 -49.95
N ASP A 135 -0.56 -12.80 -48.70
CA ASP A 135 -0.71 -11.43 -48.16
C ASP A 135 0.41 -11.12 -47.13
N ASP A 136 1.64 -11.53 -47.46
CA ASP A 136 2.79 -11.49 -46.56
C ASP A 136 3.19 -10.06 -46.13
N ALA A 137 2.88 -9.03 -46.90
CA ALA A 137 3.34 -7.66 -46.62
C ALA A 137 2.53 -6.96 -45.51
N GLU A 138 1.20 -7.01 -45.55
CA GLU A 138 0.35 -6.47 -44.47
C GLU A 138 0.50 -7.31 -43.21
N MET A 139 0.64 -8.64 -43.36
CA MET A 139 0.89 -9.57 -42.28
C MET A 139 2.23 -9.33 -41.58
N ASP A 140 3.32 -9.14 -42.32
CA ASP A 140 4.63 -8.85 -41.72
C ASP A 140 4.61 -7.47 -41.03
N SER A 141 3.85 -6.50 -41.57
CA SER A 141 3.61 -5.24 -40.87
C SER A 141 2.87 -5.42 -39.54
N LEU A 142 1.82 -6.24 -39.49
CA LEU A 142 1.07 -6.52 -38.27
C LEU A 142 1.88 -7.37 -37.27
N LEU A 143 2.69 -8.31 -37.75
CA LEU A 143 3.60 -9.09 -36.91
C LEU A 143 4.72 -8.19 -36.34
N ASN A 144 5.21 -7.25 -37.12
CA ASN A 144 6.21 -6.28 -36.66
C ASN A 144 5.59 -5.31 -35.64
N GLU A 145 4.36 -4.87 -35.84
CA GLU A 145 3.62 -4.09 -34.86
C GLU A 145 3.40 -4.87 -33.55
N ARG A 146 3.04 -6.16 -33.63
CA ARG A 146 2.92 -7.00 -32.44
C ARG A 146 4.25 -7.22 -31.73
N ARG A 147 5.36 -7.41 -32.45
CA ARG A 147 6.71 -7.47 -31.85
C ARG A 147 7.05 -6.15 -31.15
N ALA A 148 6.65 -5.02 -31.72
CA ALA A 148 6.82 -3.70 -31.10
C ALA A 148 5.96 -3.56 -29.82
N VAL A 149 4.70 -4.03 -29.85
CA VAL A 149 3.81 -4.04 -28.67
C VAL A 149 4.34 -4.96 -27.57
N ASP A 150 4.81 -6.16 -27.91
CA ASP A 150 5.35 -7.10 -26.93
C ASP A 150 6.65 -6.58 -26.30
N SER A 151 7.52 -5.97 -27.12
CA SER A 151 8.70 -5.24 -26.63
C SER A 151 8.32 -4.08 -25.70
N SER A 152 7.28 -3.29 -26.06
CA SER A 152 6.76 -2.21 -25.23
C SER A 152 6.17 -2.73 -23.91
N ARG A 153 5.51 -3.88 -23.93
CA ARG A 153 4.96 -4.54 -22.72
C ARG A 153 6.06 -5.04 -21.79
N SER A 154 7.13 -5.63 -22.34
CA SER A 154 8.31 -6.04 -21.57
C SER A 154 9.00 -4.82 -20.92
N MET A 155 9.18 -3.74 -21.68
CA MET A 155 9.72 -2.47 -21.17
C MET A 155 8.80 -1.84 -20.10
N THR A 156 7.49 -1.91 -20.28
CA THR A 156 6.53 -1.43 -19.27
C THR A 156 6.62 -2.24 -17.98
N SER A 157 6.83 -3.56 -18.10
CA SER A 157 7.00 -4.45 -16.94
C SER A 157 8.27 -4.11 -16.15
N SER A 158 9.38 -3.80 -16.84
CA SER A 158 10.62 -3.37 -16.17
C SER A 158 10.47 -1.99 -15.51
N ILE A 159 9.71 -1.07 -16.12
CA ILE A 159 9.36 0.22 -15.51
C ILE A 159 8.51 0.02 -14.25
N ILE A 160 7.55 -0.91 -14.26
CA ILE A 160 6.75 -1.26 -13.07
C ILE A 160 7.65 -1.83 -11.97
N GLU A 161 8.55 -2.74 -12.31
CA GLU A 161 9.49 -3.33 -11.35
C GLU A 161 10.42 -2.25 -10.75
N GLN A 162 10.92 -1.32 -11.57
CA GLN A 162 11.70 -0.19 -11.11
C GLN A 162 10.87 0.77 -10.24
N ALA A 163 9.60 1.01 -10.57
CA ALA A 163 8.70 1.82 -9.77
C ALA A 163 8.40 1.16 -8.41
N MET A 164 8.20 -0.16 -8.37
CA MET A 164 8.04 -0.93 -7.13
C MET A 164 9.31 -0.89 -6.28
N ALA A 165 10.49 -1.05 -6.89
CA ALA A 165 11.77 -0.90 -6.20
C ALA A 165 11.92 0.51 -5.61
N THR A 166 11.49 1.54 -6.33
CA THR A 166 11.52 2.94 -5.87
C THR A 166 10.52 3.18 -4.73
N LYS A 167 9.30 2.62 -4.82
CA LYS A 167 8.30 2.65 -3.73
C LYS A 167 8.87 2.00 -2.47
N ASN A 168 9.43 0.81 -2.58
CA ASN A 168 10.04 0.10 -1.45
C ASN A 168 11.22 0.88 -0.87
N ALA A 169 12.05 1.50 -1.70
CA ALA A 169 13.13 2.38 -1.26
C ALA A 169 12.61 3.62 -0.52
N LEU A 170 11.55 4.28 -1.00
CA LEU A 170 10.90 5.41 -0.34
C LEU A 170 10.25 5.01 0.98
N GLU A 171 9.63 3.84 1.05
CA GLU A 171 9.06 3.31 2.30
C GLU A 171 10.17 3.02 3.31
N ASN A 172 11.28 2.44 2.87
CA ASN A 172 12.43 2.20 3.73
C ASN A 172 13.11 3.51 4.17
N GLN A 173 13.16 4.54 3.30
CA GLN A 173 13.58 5.88 3.67
C GLN A 173 12.63 6.50 4.69
N ARG A 174 11.31 6.36 4.54
CA ARG A 174 10.31 6.85 5.51
C ARG A 174 10.47 6.16 6.87
N ARG A 175 10.72 4.85 6.90
CA ARG A 175 11.03 4.10 8.13
C ARG A 175 12.30 4.63 8.80
N GLN A 176 13.34 4.93 8.02
CA GLN A 176 14.58 5.55 8.52
C GLN A 176 14.40 6.99 9.02
N PHE A 177 13.58 7.81 8.36
CA PHE A 177 13.25 9.16 8.85
C PHE A 177 12.41 9.10 10.12
N THR A 178 11.48 8.16 10.22
CA THR A 178 10.68 7.96 11.44
C THR A 178 11.56 7.53 12.61
N SER A 179 12.53 6.62 12.39
CA SER A 179 13.50 6.23 13.43
C SER A 179 14.46 7.37 13.80
N SER A 180 14.84 8.21 12.82
CA SER A 180 15.68 9.40 13.06
C SER A 180 14.94 10.50 13.82
N HIS A 181 13.65 10.72 13.53
CA HIS A 181 12.79 11.62 14.32
C HIS A 181 12.66 11.13 15.77
N GLY A 182 12.60 9.81 15.98
CA GLY A 182 12.69 9.21 17.31
C GLY A 182 13.98 9.60 18.04
N LYS A 183 15.13 9.54 17.37
CA LYS A 183 16.43 9.95 17.95
C LYS A 183 16.52 11.45 18.22
N VAL A 184 15.94 12.30 17.36
CA VAL A 184 15.87 13.76 17.58
C VAL A 184 14.95 14.09 18.75
N ALA A 185 13.83 13.39 18.91
CA ALA A 185 12.97 13.52 20.09
C ALA A 185 13.72 13.08 21.37
N THR A 186 14.53 12.01 21.31
CA THR A 186 15.41 11.62 22.41
C THR A 186 16.47 12.69 22.71
N LEU A 187 17.05 13.34 21.70
CA LEU A 187 17.97 14.48 21.90
C LEU A 187 17.25 15.68 22.55
N GLY A 188 16.00 15.95 22.21
CA GLY A 188 15.17 16.96 22.88
C GLY A 188 14.96 16.66 24.37
N SER A 189 14.79 15.39 24.73
CA SER A 189 14.72 14.95 26.15
C SER A 189 16.06 15.10 26.88
N SER A 190 17.19 14.88 26.21
CA SER A 190 18.52 15.13 26.76
C SER A 190 18.79 16.63 26.95
N PHE A 191 18.30 17.50 26.06
CA PHE A 191 18.37 18.96 26.23
C PHE A 191 17.53 19.45 27.42
N ALA A 192 16.36 18.86 27.68
CA ALA A 192 15.59 19.12 28.89
C ALA A 192 16.34 18.68 30.18
N GLY A 193 17.09 17.58 30.12
CA GLY A 193 17.99 17.13 31.19
C GLY A 193 19.20 18.04 31.42
N ILE A 194 19.73 18.68 30.37
CA ILE A 194 20.81 19.67 30.52
C ILE A 194 20.30 20.92 31.23
N ASN A 195 19.05 21.35 30.97
CA ASN A 195 18.49 22.52 31.64
C ASN A 195 18.31 22.27 33.15
N THR A 196 17.98 21.05 33.57
CA THR A 196 17.92 20.70 35.00
C THR A 196 19.30 20.62 35.65
N LEU A 197 20.34 20.17 34.91
CA LEU A 197 21.73 20.21 35.38
C LEU A 197 22.26 21.65 35.50
N VAL A 198 21.95 22.52 34.55
CA VAL A 198 22.30 23.96 34.60
C VAL A 198 21.59 24.65 35.78
N GLU A 199 20.31 24.33 36.02
CA GLU A 199 19.54 24.84 37.15
C GLU A 199 20.14 24.36 38.50
N GLN A 200 20.59 23.10 38.59
CA GLN A 200 21.25 22.55 39.77
C GLN A 200 22.62 23.21 40.04
N ILE A 201 23.41 23.46 39.00
CA ILE A 201 24.69 24.18 39.10
C ILE A 201 24.46 25.62 39.59
N ARG A 202 23.46 26.31 39.05
CA ARG A 202 23.10 27.67 39.47
C ARG A 202 22.63 27.72 40.92
N ARG A 203 21.81 26.75 41.37
CA ARG A 203 21.37 26.66 42.79
C ARG A 203 22.55 26.45 43.75
N LYS A 204 23.55 25.64 43.37
CA LYS A 204 24.74 25.43 44.20
C LYS A 204 25.58 26.71 44.34
N LYS A 205 25.70 27.50 43.27
CA LYS A 205 26.38 28.81 43.30
C LYS A 205 25.63 29.84 44.16
N MET A 206 24.29 29.86 44.11
CA MET A 206 23.47 30.80 44.90
C MET A 206 23.57 30.53 46.41
N ARG A 207 23.59 29.26 46.83
CA ARG A 207 23.69 28.91 48.27
C ARG A 207 24.95 29.47 48.93
N ASN A 208 26.10 29.38 48.26
CA ASN A 208 27.35 29.91 48.79
C ASN A 208 27.32 31.44 48.91
N ASN A 209 26.71 32.13 47.94
CA ASN A 209 26.56 33.58 47.97
C ASN A 209 25.60 34.04 49.08
N THR A 210 24.51 33.30 49.33
CA THR A 210 23.57 33.60 50.42
C THR A 210 24.23 33.43 51.80
N ILE A 211 25.04 32.39 52.00
CA ILE A 211 25.76 32.19 53.26
C ILE A 211 26.75 33.33 53.49
N LEU A 212 27.53 33.70 52.47
CA LEU A 212 28.48 34.82 52.56
C LEU A 212 27.79 36.14 52.91
N ALA A 213 26.67 36.45 52.23
CA ALA A 213 25.90 37.66 52.50
C ALA A 213 25.33 37.70 53.93
N LEU A 214 24.87 36.57 54.46
CA LEU A 214 24.36 36.45 55.82
C LEU A 214 25.46 36.69 56.86
N VAL A 215 26.66 36.13 56.64
CA VAL A 215 27.82 36.35 57.53
C VAL A 215 28.21 37.83 57.57
N ILE A 216 28.30 38.49 56.41
CA ILE A 216 28.63 39.92 56.32
C ILE A 216 27.56 40.75 57.04
N ALA A 217 26.28 40.48 56.80
CA ALA A 217 25.18 41.18 57.47
C ALA A 217 25.20 40.98 59.00
N GLY A 218 25.52 39.77 59.46
CA GLY A 218 25.68 39.45 60.88
C GLY A 218 26.83 40.22 61.52
N CYS A 219 27.99 40.29 60.86
CA CYS A 219 29.12 41.08 61.32
C CYS A 219 28.77 42.58 61.42
N ILE A 220 28.08 43.15 60.42
CA ILE A 220 27.67 44.55 60.44
C ILE A 220 26.64 44.83 61.56
N CYS A 221 25.67 43.94 61.77
CA CYS A 221 24.70 44.10 62.86
C CYS A 221 25.38 44.01 64.23
N PHE A 222 26.34 43.10 64.40
CA PHE A 222 27.09 42.95 65.64
C PHE A 222 27.96 44.18 65.94
N THR A 223 28.65 44.72 64.94
CA THR A 223 29.46 45.94 65.14
C THR A 223 28.59 47.15 65.46
N LEU A 224 27.43 47.31 64.79
CA LEU A 224 26.48 48.38 65.11
C LEU A 224 25.91 48.22 66.53
N TRP A 225 25.52 47.01 66.92
CA TRP A 225 25.02 46.75 68.27
C TRP A 225 26.08 47.04 69.34
N TRP A 226 27.33 46.62 69.11
CA TRP A 226 28.44 46.88 70.01
C TRP A 226 28.76 48.38 70.13
N VAL A 227 28.77 49.12 69.02
CA VAL A 227 28.99 50.57 69.03
C VAL A 227 27.87 51.31 69.75
N VAL A 228 26.61 50.92 69.55
CA VAL A 228 25.46 51.50 70.25
C VAL A 228 25.55 51.22 71.76
N LEU A 229 25.88 49.99 72.15
CA LEU A 229 26.02 49.62 73.57
C LEU A 229 27.23 50.30 74.22
N SER A 230 28.32 50.54 73.49
CA SER A 230 29.51 51.24 73.99
C SER A 230 29.30 52.75 74.15
N LYS A 231 28.28 53.32 73.48
CA LYS A 231 27.95 54.75 73.51
C LYS A 231 26.87 55.13 74.53
N ILE A 232 26.26 54.13 75.16
CA ILE A 232 25.38 54.24 76.33
C ILE A 232 26.19 53.98 77.59
#